data_AF-A0A660SCR9-F1
#
_entry.id   AF-A0A660SCR9-F1
#
_cell.length_a   1.000
_cell.length_b   1.000
_cell.length_c   1.000
_cell.angle_alpha   90.00
_cell.angle_beta   90.00
_cell.angle_gamma   90.00
#
_symmetry.space_group_name_H-M   'P 1'
#
loop_
_entity.id
_entity.type
_entity.pdbx_description
1 polymer ?
#
loop_
_entity_poly.entity_id
_entity_poly.type
_entity_poly.pdbx_seq_one_letter_code
_entity_poly.pdbx_strand_id
1 'polypeptide(L)'
;MYRIIILFSIVITGFSQTISVADSRVVPRVLNYQGYLTDTLGNPINNGSLAMTFKIYDAATGGNELWSESRTVDVARGIFQVV
;
A
#
# COMPACT_ATOMS: atom_id res chain seq x y z
N MET A 1 35.50 -65.70 7.51
CA MET A 1 35.86 -64.39 8.11
C MET A 1 34.65 -63.48 7.99
N TYR A 2 33.80 -63.42 9.02
CA TYR A 2 32.50 -62.74 8.98
C TYR A 2 32.65 -61.32 9.53
N ARG A 3 32.36 -60.31 8.71
CA ARG A 3 32.44 -58.89 9.10
C ARG A 3 31.06 -58.42 9.52
N ILE A 4 30.96 -57.96 10.76
CA ILE A 4 29.76 -57.37 11.39
C ILE A 4 29.51 -55.98 10.80
N ILE A 5 28.27 -55.69 10.41
CA ILE A 5 27.82 -54.36 9.96
C ILE A 5 26.86 -53.85 11.03
N ILE A 6 27.21 -52.77 11.71
CA ILE A 6 26.36 -52.11 12.71
C ILE A 6 25.43 -51.14 11.98
N LEU A 7 24.13 -51.38 12.05
CA LEU A 7 23.07 -50.45 11.63
C LEU A 7 22.77 -49.50 12.79
N PHE A 8 23.08 -48.21 12.62
CA PHE A 8 22.72 -47.17 13.56
C PHE A 8 21.71 -46.23 12.89
N SER A 9 20.42 -46.56 13.00
CA SER A 9 19.33 -45.70 12.51
C SER A 9 19.01 -44.64 13.55
N ILE A 10 19.52 -43.42 13.34
CA ILE A 10 19.09 -42.23 14.06
C ILE A 10 17.78 -41.73 13.43
N VAL A 11 16.70 -41.78 14.20
CA VAL A 11 15.44 -41.11 13.87
C VAL A 11 15.58 -39.65 14.28
N ILE A 12 15.79 -38.75 13.32
CA ILE A 12 15.65 -37.31 13.53
C ILE A 12 14.22 -36.95 13.19
N THR A 13 13.36 -36.85 14.20
CA THR A 13 12.10 -36.11 14.08
C THR A 13 12.45 -34.63 13.99
N GLY A 14 12.42 -34.11 12.76
CA GLY A 14 12.63 -32.69 12.49
C GLY A 14 11.60 -31.85 13.23
N PHE A 15 12.07 -31.08 14.20
CA PHE A 15 11.30 -30.06 14.90
C PHE A 15 11.10 -28.88 13.92
N SER A 16 9.97 -28.84 13.22
CA SER A 16 9.65 -27.74 12.30
C SER A 16 9.35 -26.47 13.10
N GLN A 17 10.37 -25.62 13.30
CA GLN A 17 10.16 -24.27 13.82
C GLN A 17 9.63 -23.40 12.68
N THR A 18 8.38 -22.97 12.78
CA THR A 18 7.84 -21.93 11.91
C THR A 18 8.49 -20.61 12.30
N ILE A 19 9.43 -20.16 11.47
CA ILE A 19 10.00 -18.82 11.60
C ILE A 19 8.90 -17.84 11.21
N SER A 20 8.29 -17.18 12.20
CA SER A 20 7.41 -16.04 11.96
C SER A 20 8.27 -14.87 11.49
N VAL A 21 8.36 -14.69 10.18
CA VAL A 21 8.90 -13.45 9.61
C VAL A 21 7.86 -12.36 9.84
N ALA A 22 8.13 -11.48 10.80
CA ALA A 22 7.37 -10.25 10.96
C ALA A 22 7.55 -9.42 9.67
N ASP A 23 6.49 -9.35 8.86
CA ASP A 23 6.46 -8.50 7.68
C ASP A 23 6.41 -7.04 8.13
N SER A 24 7.57 -6.37 8.15
CA SER A 24 7.63 -4.93 8.32
C SER A 24 7.20 -4.26 7.03
N ARG A 25 5.90 -4.27 6.76
CA ARG A 25 5.30 -3.56 5.62
C ARG A 25 5.63 -2.07 5.77
N VAL A 26 6.55 -1.58 4.94
CA VAL A 26 6.82 -0.15 4.81
C VAL A 26 5.58 0.47 4.18
N VAL A 27 4.72 1.06 5.01
CA VAL A 27 3.55 1.81 4.53
C VAL A 27 4.10 3.07 3.84
N PRO A 28 3.85 3.26 2.54
CA PRO A 28 4.24 4.49 1.86
C PRO A 28 3.59 5.69 2.59
N ARG A 29 4.41 6.65 3.02
CA ARG A 29 3.92 7.90 3.62
C ARG A 29 3.35 8.86 2.58
N VAL A 30 3.57 8.55 1.31
CA VAL A 30 3.14 9.35 0.16
C VAL A 30 2.31 8.44 -0.74
N LEU A 31 1.18 8.97 -1.20
CA LEU A 31 0.27 8.27 -2.08
C LEU A 31 0.33 8.97 -3.44
N ASN A 32 0.53 8.20 -4.51
CA ASN A 32 0.42 8.74 -5.86
C ASN A 32 -1.05 8.73 -6.29
N TYR A 33 -1.57 9.86 -6.71
CA TYR A 33 -2.95 9.97 -7.18
C TYR A 33 -3.08 10.89 -8.39
N GLN A 34 -3.85 10.43 -9.37
CA GLN A 34 -4.15 11.14 -10.61
C GLN A 34 -5.65 11.18 -10.84
N GLY A 35 -6.14 12.24 -11.48
CA GLY A 35 -7.56 12.36 -11.77
C GLY A 35 -7.86 13.40 -12.84
N TYR A 36 -9.14 13.49 -13.17
CA TYR A 36 -9.68 14.43 -14.14
C TYR A 36 -10.80 15.25 -13.51
N LEU A 37 -10.70 16.57 -13.59
CA LEU A 37 -11.63 17.53 -13.01
C LEU A 37 -12.40 18.27 -14.10
N THR A 38 -13.71 18.35 -13.91
CA THR A 38 -14.62 19.13 -14.74
C THR A 38 -15.39 20.15 -13.91
N ASP A 39 -15.85 21.22 -14.55
CA ASP A 39 -16.88 22.08 -13.99
C ASP A 39 -18.26 21.41 -14.01
N THR A 40 -19.29 22.12 -13.54
CA THR A 40 -20.68 21.64 -13.52
C THR A 40 -21.30 21.44 -14.91
N LEU A 41 -20.67 21.98 -15.95
CA LEU A 41 -21.08 21.86 -17.35
C LEU A 41 -20.30 20.75 -18.07
N GLY A 42 -19.39 20.06 -17.38
CA GLY A 42 -18.55 19.00 -17.94
C GLY A 42 -17.30 19.50 -18.67
N ASN A 43 -17.01 20.81 -18.65
CA ASN A 43 -15.79 21.32 -19.26
C ASN A 43 -14.59 21.01 -18.36
N PRO A 44 -13.44 20.59 -18.92
CA PRO A 44 -12.23 20.40 -18.12
C PRO A 44 -11.82 21.69 -17.41
N ILE A 45 -11.38 21.55 -16.16
CA ILE A 45 -10.70 22.64 -15.48
C ILE A 45 -9.35 22.87 -16.15
N ASN A 46 -9.25 23.96 -16.89
CA ASN A 46 -8.06 24.32 -17.65
C ASN A 46 -7.28 25.39 -16.89
N ASN A 47 -6.18 24.99 -16.24
CA ASN A 47 -5.09 25.88 -15.81
C ASN A 47 -5.36 26.63 -14.50
N GLY A 48 -5.65 25.88 -13.44
CA GLY A 48 -5.74 26.40 -12.08
C GLY A 48 -4.80 25.66 -11.14
N SER A 49 -4.06 26.40 -10.32
CA SER A 49 -3.42 25.83 -9.13
C SER A 49 -4.49 25.77 -8.04
N LEU A 50 -4.91 24.56 -7.69
CA LEU A 50 -6.06 24.34 -6.80
C LEU A 50 -5.57 23.85 -5.43
N ALA A 51 -6.10 24.46 -4.38
CA ALA A 51 -5.97 23.89 -3.04
C ALA A 51 -6.86 22.64 -2.94
N MET A 52 -6.23 21.48 -2.78
CA MET A 52 -6.88 20.18 -2.66
C MET A 52 -6.58 19.58 -1.30
N THR A 53 -7.58 18.91 -0.71
CA THR A 53 -7.40 18.10 0.50
C THR A 53 -7.79 16.66 0.21
N PHE A 54 -6.87 15.74 0.45
CA PHE A 54 -7.04 14.31 0.27
C PHE A 54 -7.26 13.67 1.62
N LYS A 55 -8.21 12.74 1.73
CA LYS A 55 -8.57 12.09 2.99
C LYS A 55 -8.84 10.60 2.79
N ILE A 56 -8.46 9.79 3.77
CA ILE A 56 -8.76 8.35 3.82
C ILE A 56 -9.61 8.08 5.05
N TYR A 57 -10.69 7.31 4.86
CA TYR A 57 -11.61 6.89 5.91
C TYR A 57 -11.61 5.36 6.06
N ASP A 58 -11.95 4.86 7.24
CA ASP A 58 -12.07 3.42 7.52
C ASP A 58 -13.39 2.78 7.08
N ALA A 59 -14.38 3.59 6.70
CA ALA A 59 -15.69 3.13 6.24
C ALA A 59 -16.31 4.09 5.20
N ALA A 60 -17.22 3.56 4.37
CA ALA A 60 -17.91 4.32 3.33
C ALA A 60 -18.90 5.37 3.86
N THR A 61 -19.50 5.12 5.03
CA THR A 61 -20.44 6.02 5.69
C THR A 61 -20.19 6.01 7.19
N GLY A 62 -20.04 7.18 7.82
CA GLY A 62 -19.85 7.32 9.27
C GLY A 62 -18.49 6.83 9.81
N GLY A 63 -17.49 6.62 8.95
CA GLY A 63 -16.14 6.19 9.34
C GLY A 63 -15.27 7.29 9.95
N ASN A 64 -14.14 6.90 10.53
CA ASN A 64 -13.14 7.81 11.08
C ASN A 64 -12.11 8.21 10.01
N GLU A 65 -11.65 9.46 10.05
CA GLU A 65 -10.54 9.93 9.23
C GLU A 65 -9.24 9.28 9.72
N LEU A 66 -8.59 8.49 8.86
CA LEU A 66 -7.32 7.83 9.16
C LEU A 66 -6.11 8.67 8.73
N TRP A 67 -6.30 9.53 7.73
CA TRP A 67 -5.25 10.33 7.12
C TRP A 67 -5.83 11.52 6.36
N SER A 68 -5.08 12.63 6.34
CA SER A 68 -5.41 13.84 5.60
C SER A 68 -4.14 14.56 5.15
N GLU A 69 -4.19 15.12 3.94
CA GLU A 69 -3.13 15.92 3.35
C GLU A 69 -3.71 17.07 2.54
N SER A 70 -3.19 18.28 2.74
CA SER A 70 -3.53 19.45 1.93
C SER A 70 -2.36 19.84 1.04
N ARG A 71 -2.64 20.01 -0.26
CA ARG A 71 -1.67 20.39 -1.28
C ARG A 71 -2.26 21.45 -2.20
N THR A 72 -1.41 22.32 -2.71
CA THR A 72 -1.74 23.12 -3.89
C THR A 72 -1.26 22.34 -5.10
N VAL A 73 -2.18 21.97 -5.99
CA VAL A 73 -1.93 21.06 -7.11
C VAL A 73 -2.24 21.76 -8.42
N ASP A 74 -1.31 21.67 -9.38
CA ASP A 74 -1.50 22.22 -10.71
C ASP A 74 -2.42 21.32 -11.53
N VAL A 75 -3.47 21.93 -12.09
CA VAL A 75 -4.44 21.26 -12.95
C VAL A 75 -4.37 21.84 -14.35
N ALA A 76 -4.08 20.98 -15.32
CA ALA A 76 -3.99 21.35 -16.72
C ALA A 76 -4.87 20.42 -17.55
N ARG A 77 -5.75 21.00 -18.38
CA ARG A 77 -6.63 20.21 -19.26
C ARG A 77 -7.50 19.21 -18.50
N GLY A 78 -7.96 19.59 -17.30
CA GLY A 78 -8.66 18.73 -16.36
C GLY A 78 -7.78 17.75 -15.60
N ILE A 79 -6.55 17.48 -16.05
CA ILE A 79 -5.69 16.47 -15.45
C ILE A 79 -4.91 17.06 -14.27
N PHE A 80 -4.90 16.31 -13.16
CA PHE A 80 -3.98 16.53 -12.06
C PHE A 80 -3.22 15.25 -11.73
N GLN A 81 -2.02 15.42 -11.18
CA GLN A 81 -1.19 14.35 -10.65
C GLN A 81 -0.52 14.82 -9.36
N VAL A 82 -0.44 13.95 -8.37
CA VAL A 82 0.30 14.18 -7.13
C VAL A 82 1.15 12.97 -6.85
N VAL A 83 2.39 13.24 -6.46
CA VAL A 83 3.49 12.31 -6.22
C VAL A 83 4.18 12.62 -4.91
#